data_AF-A0A973RUP5-F1
#
_entry.id   AF-A0A973RUP5-F1
#
_cell.length_a   1.000
_cell.length_b   1.000
_cell.length_c   1.000
_cell.angle_alpha   90.00
_cell.angle_beta   90.00
_cell.angle_gamma   90.00
#
_symmetry.space_group_name_H-M   'P 1'
#
loop_
_entity.id
_entity.type
_entity.pdbx_description
1 polymer ?
#
loop_
_entity_poly.entity_id
_entity_poly.type
_entity_poly.pdbx_seq_one_letter_code
_entity_poly.pdbx_strand_id
1 'polypeptide(L)'
;MPPQPRKAPTALPVLPYRKPTKGRDYWVIDDVLPDVDAVRERCLAKDDWVKGYPYTSETWPGLRTMPGLEPAELARVERLVKKSTGAKELWVQEAPGGGTLNHNCIQVVGEGESEPRPHTDSRALCRYAAVLYLNPGVPKDCGTAFYRQSLPGGRLGGNVVQAPHNNLVEALGTRFVPGDHFEEDVRVPHKYNRLLLYNANLVHSATGYSGSTLEEKRMTAVFFWMA
;
A
#
# COMPACT_ATOMS: atom_id res chain seq x y z
N MET A 1 17.70 44.72 18.67
CA MET A 1 16.81 43.57 18.92
C MET A 1 17.67 42.34 19.15
N PRO A 2 17.50 41.60 20.26
CA PRO A 2 18.12 40.28 20.39
C PRO A 2 17.51 39.32 19.36
N PRO A 3 18.30 38.43 18.74
CA PRO A 3 17.79 37.42 17.83
C PRO A 3 16.87 36.47 18.60
N GLN A 4 15.66 36.23 18.06
CA GLN A 4 14.76 35.23 18.62
C GLN A 4 15.43 33.85 18.56
N PRO A 5 15.35 33.05 19.65
CA PRO A 5 15.87 31.69 19.63
C PRO A 5 15.13 30.89 18.54
N ARG A 6 15.89 30.33 17.59
CA ARG A 6 15.38 29.33 16.65
C ARG A 6 14.74 28.22 17.48
N LYS A 7 13.42 28.04 17.38
CA LYS A 7 12.72 26.89 17.97
C LYS A 7 13.45 25.64 17.49
N ALA A 8 13.97 24.83 18.42
CA ALA A 8 14.46 23.51 18.10
C ALA A 8 13.35 22.76 17.34
N PRO A 9 13.65 22.04 16.25
CA PRO A 9 12.64 21.25 15.56
C PRO A 9 12.01 20.30 16.58
N THR A 10 10.69 20.43 16.78
CA THR A 10 9.93 19.54 17.64
C THR A 10 10.11 18.13 17.11
N ALA A 11 10.67 17.23 17.93
CA ALA A 11 10.85 15.83 17.56
C ALA A 11 9.50 15.24 17.15
N LEU A 12 9.49 14.45 16.07
CA LEU A 12 8.27 13.79 15.60
C LEU A 12 7.68 12.92 16.72
N PRO A 13 6.34 12.88 16.84
CA PRO A 13 5.69 11.93 17.74
C PRO A 13 6.14 10.49 17.45
N VAL A 14 6.34 9.71 18.53
CA VAL A 14 6.74 8.31 18.42
C VAL A 14 5.48 7.44 18.33
N LEU A 15 5.35 6.71 17.23
CA LEU A 15 4.28 5.74 17.00
C LEU A 15 4.42 4.56 17.97
N PRO A 16 3.30 3.93 18.36
CA PRO A 16 3.33 2.64 19.04
C PRO A 16 3.89 1.56 18.10
N TYR A 17 4.67 0.64 18.67
CA TYR A 17 5.21 -0.50 17.93
C TYR A 17 4.34 -1.74 18.12
N ARG A 18 4.10 -2.44 17.02
CA ARG A 18 3.64 -3.82 17.00
C ARG A 18 4.40 -4.58 15.93
N LYS A 19 5.13 -5.62 16.34
CA LYS A 19 5.86 -6.49 15.40
C LYS A 19 4.88 -7.08 14.37
N PRO A 20 5.02 -6.78 13.06
CA PRO A 20 4.18 -7.38 12.04
C PRO A 20 4.32 -8.90 12.09
N THR A 21 3.23 -9.59 12.38
CA THR A 21 3.20 -11.04 12.57
C THR A 21 2.32 -11.70 11.51
N LYS A 22 2.87 -12.67 10.77
CA LYS A 22 2.12 -13.44 9.78
C LYS A 22 0.93 -14.16 10.45
N GLY A 23 -0.24 -14.09 9.86
CA GLY A 23 -1.47 -14.68 10.41
C GLY A 23 -2.24 -13.79 11.39
N ARG A 24 -1.68 -12.63 11.77
CA ARG A 24 -2.32 -11.66 12.67
C ARG A 24 -2.38 -10.25 12.07
N ASP A 25 -1.24 -9.79 11.55
CA ASP A 25 -1.08 -8.43 11.03
C ASP A 25 -0.98 -8.41 9.51
N TYR A 26 -0.48 -9.49 8.92
CA TYR A 26 -0.44 -9.70 7.49
C TYR A 26 -0.56 -11.19 7.13
N TRP A 27 -0.97 -11.46 5.90
CA TRP A 27 -1.14 -12.80 5.34
C TRP A 27 -0.57 -12.81 3.92
N VAL A 28 0.07 -13.93 3.58
CA VAL A 28 0.63 -14.17 2.26
C VAL A 28 -0.08 -15.38 1.69
N ILE A 29 -0.79 -15.18 0.59
CA ILE A 29 -1.57 -16.21 -0.09
C ILE A 29 -1.05 -16.28 -1.52
N ASP A 30 -0.58 -17.46 -1.93
CA ASP A 30 -0.05 -17.70 -3.27
C ASP A 30 -1.12 -18.38 -4.13
N ASP A 31 -0.94 -18.33 -5.45
CA ASP A 31 -1.77 -19.00 -6.45
C ASP A 31 -3.26 -18.62 -6.31
N VAL A 32 -3.48 -17.31 -6.13
CA VAL A 32 -4.76 -16.74 -5.74
C VAL A 32 -5.78 -16.90 -6.85
N LEU A 33 -5.48 -16.50 -8.07
CA LEU A 33 -6.37 -16.62 -9.22
C LEU A 33 -6.08 -17.91 -9.99
N PRO A 34 -7.12 -18.65 -10.44
CA PRO A 34 -6.92 -19.86 -11.21
C PRO A 34 -6.31 -19.59 -12.59
N ASP A 35 -6.66 -18.45 -13.20
CA ASP A 35 -6.14 -17.98 -14.48
C ASP A 35 -5.71 -16.51 -14.33
N VAL A 36 -4.51 -16.33 -13.77
CA VAL A 36 -3.93 -15.00 -13.55
C VAL A 36 -3.42 -14.38 -14.88
N ASP A 37 -3.12 -15.23 -15.86
CA ASP A 37 -2.63 -14.80 -17.17
C ASP A 37 -3.76 -14.08 -17.93
N ALA A 38 -4.98 -14.62 -17.92
CA ALA A 38 -6.14 -13.95 -18.50
C ALA A 38 -6.40 -12.56 -17.89
N VAL A 39 -6.23 -12.40 -16.58
CA VAL A 39 -6.33 -11.06 -15.93
C VAL A 39 -5.27 -10.13 -16.47
N ARG A 40 -4.01 -10.61 -16.56
CA ARG A 40 -2.89 -9.81 -17.06
C ARG A 40 -3.10 -9.41 -18.51
N GLU A 41 -3.52 -10.32 -19.37
CA GLU A 41 -3.82 -10.06 -20.79
C GLU A 41 -4.89 -8.98 -20.94
N ARG A 42 -6.00 -9.07 -20.19
CA ARG A 42 -7.04 -8.04 -20.18
C ARG A 42 -6.49 -6.69 -19.71
N CYS A 43 -5.62 -6.68 -18.69
CA CYS A 43 -4.99 -5.44 -18.22
C CYS A 43 -4.10 -4.79 -19.30
N LEU A 44 -3.31 -5.58 -20.02
CA LEU A 44 -2.44 -5.06 -21.08
C LEU A 44 -3.21 -4.57 -22.31
N ALA A 45 -4.37 -5.15 -22.60
CA ALA A 45 -5.21 -4.74 -23.71
C ALA A 45 -5.94 -3.41 -23.47
N LYS A 46 -5.89 -2.84 -22.26
CA LYS A 46 -6.55 -1.57 -21.92
C LYS A 46 -5.78 -0.37 -22.45
N ASP A 47 -6.54 0.61 -22.93
CA ASP A 47 -6.08 1.94 -23.35
C ASP A 47 -6.62 3.08 -22.44
N ASP A 48 -7.50 2.74 -21.49
CA ASP A 48 -8.24 3.67 -20.62
C ASP A 48 -7.51 4.08 -19.32
N TRP A 49 -6.18 4.15 -19.35
CA TRP A 49 -5.37 4.41 -18.16
C TRP A 49 -5.45 5.84 -17.65
N VAL A 50 -5.79 6.00 -16.37
CA VAL A 50 -5.71 7.26 -15.64
C VAL A 50 -4.26 7.48 -15.19
N LYS A 51 -3.73 8.68 -15.43
CA LYS A 51 -2.31 9.03 -15.24
C LYS A 51 -2.04 9.70 -13.89
N GLY A 52 -1.11 9.14 -13.13
CA GLY A 52 -0.59 9.69 -11.87
C GLY A 52 0.78 10.35 -12.05
N TYR A 53 1.52 10.54 -10.97
CA TYR A 53 2.92 10.97 -11.03
C TYR A 53 3.81 9.90 -11.72
N PRO A 54 4.77 10.26 -12.57
CA PRO A 54 5.22 11.61 -12.91
C PRO A 54 4.46 12.26 -14.09
N TYR A 55 3.46 11.59 -14.65
CA TYR A 55 2.71 12.06 -15.82
C TYR A 55 1.79 13.24 -15.54
N THR A 56 1.37 13.39 -14.28
CA THR A 56 0.51 14.47 -13.77
C THR A 56 0.99 14.94 -12.41
N SER A 57 0.34 15.98 -11.85
CA SER A 57 0.57 16.49 -10.49
C SER A 57 -0.12 15.69 -9.39
N GLU A 58 -0.71 14.54 -9.72
CA GLU A 58 -1.33 13.65 -8.76
C GLU A 58 -0.29 13.10 -7.76
N THR A 59 -0.73 12.76 -6.55
CA THR A 59 0.20 12.29 -5.50
C THR A 59 0.51 10.79 -5.57
N TRP A 60 -0.33 10.02 -6.28
CA TRP A 60 -0.17 8.59 -6.48
C TRP A 60 0.61 8.31 -7.77
N PRO A 61 1.46 7.26 -7.80
CA PRO A 61 2.35 7.03 -8.93
C PRO A 61 1.74 6.13 -10.03
N GLY A 62 2.34 6.25 -11.21
CA GLY A 62 2.13 5.36 -12.34
C GLY A 62 0.78 5.55 -13.02
N LEU A 63 0.20 4.44 -13.48
CA LEU A 63 -1.09 4.43 -14.16
C LEU A 63 -2.08 3.57 -13.39
N ARG A 64 -3.37 3.94 -13.46
CA ARG A 64 -4.47 3.21 -12.81
C ARG A 64 -5.64 2.98 -13.75
N THR A 65 -6.34 1.86 -13.57
CA THR A 65 -7.62 1.56 -14.25
C THR A 65 -8.53 0.79 -13.30
N MET A 66 -9.84 1.03 -13.42
CA MET A 66 -10.89 0.45 -12.58
C MET A 66 -12.15 0.15 -13.41
N PRO A 67 -12.88 -0.94 -13.12
CA PRO A 67 -12.50 -2.01 -12.21
C PRO A 67 -11.34 -2.84 -12.77
N GLY A 68 -10.57 -3.48 -11.87
CA GLY A 68 -9.46 -4.34 -12.24
C GLY A 68 -9.87 -5.78 -12.47
N LEU A 69 -10.26 -6.47 -11.39
CA LEU A 69 -10.77 -7.83 -11.45
C LEU A 69 -12.25 -7.88 -11.82
N GLU A 70 -12.64 -8.94 -12.51
CA GLU A 70 -14.04 -9.27 -12.78
C GLU A 70 -14.77 -9.71 -11.50
N PRO A 71 -16.11 -9.66 -11.45
CA PRO A 71 -16.87 -9.96 -10.24
C PRO A 71 -16.55 -11.34 -9.61
N ALA A 72 -16.35 -12.38 -10.41
CA ALA A 72 -16.05 -13.72 -9.91
C ALA A 72 -14.63 -13.83 -9.31
N GLU A 73 -13.67 -13.12 -9.91
CA GLU A 73 -12.29 -13.03 -9.46
C GLU A 73 -12.20 -12.23 -8.16
N LEU A 74 -12.87 -11.07 -8.10
CA LEU A 74 -12.96 -10.27 -6.88
C LEU A 74 -13.64 -11.05 -5.74
N ALA A 75 -14.77 -11.71 -6.01
CA ALA A 75 -15.46 -12.52 -5.01
C ALA A 75 -14.57 -13.66 -4.47
N ARG A 76 -13.67 -14.21 -5.29
CA ARG A 76 -12.69 -15.19 -4.83
C ARG A 76 -11.66 -14.58 -3.89
N VAL A 77 -11.11 -13.41 -4.23
CA VAL A 77 -10.21 -12.65 -3.35
C VAL A 77 -10.88 -12.36 -2.01
N GLU A 78 -12.12 -11.85 -2.02
CA GLU A 78 -12.86 -11.53 -0.80
C GLU A 78 -13.15 -12.75 0.08
N ARG A 79 -13.46 -13.91 -0.53
CA ARG A 79 -13.58 -15.18 0.24
C ARG A 79 -12.28 -15.55 0.95
N LEU A 80 -11.14 -15.37 0.30
CA LEU A 80 -9.83 -15.63 0.89
C LEU A 80 -9.50 -14.64 2.01
N VAL A 81 -9.85 -13.36 1.84
CA VAL A 81 -9.71 -12.32 2.86
C VAL A 81 -10.53 -12.68 4.10
N LYS A 82 -11.85 -12.92 3.95
CA LYS A 82 -12.73 -13.31 5.07
C LYS A 82 -12.24 -14.57 5.78
N LYS A 83 -11.79 -15.59 5.03
CA LYS A 83 -11.23 -16.82 5.60
C LYS A 83 -9.97 -16.55 6.42
N SER A 84 -9.12 -15.63 5.97
CA SER A 84 -7.83 -15.35 6.60
C SER A 84 -7.95 -14.47 7.84
N THR A 85 -8.88 -13.51 7.83
CA THR A 85 -9.04 -12.52 8.89
C THR A 85 -10.15 -12.86 9.90
N GLY A 86 -11.09 -13.72 9.51
CA GLY A 86 -12.31 -13.98 10.27
C GLY A 86 -13.38 -12.89 10.11
N ALA A 87 -13.18 -11.91 9.23
CA ALA A 87 -14.17 -10.88 8.93
C ALA A 87 -15.47 -11.52 8.37
N LYS A 88 -16.62 -11.11 8.91
CA LYS A 88 -17.93 -11.60 8.46
C LYS A 88 -18.38 -10.89 7.19
N GLU A 89 -18.11 -9.59 7.12
CA GLU A 89 -18.43 -8.72 6.01
C GLU A 89 -17.20 -7.95 5.57
N LEU A 90 -17.25 -7.48 4.32
CA LEU A 90 -16.26 -6.60 3.73
C LEU A 90 -17.04 -5.57 2.94
N TRP A 91 -16.69 -4.29 3.06
CA TRP A 91 -17.32 -3.24 2.27
C TRP A 91 -16.34 -2.12 1.95
N VAL A 92 -16.64 -1.37 0.90
CA VAL A 92 -15.92 -0.15 0.53
C VAL A 92 -16.60 1.02 1.25
N GLN A 93 -15.82 1.77 2.03
CA GLN A 93 -16.33 2.91 2.78
C GLN A 93 -16.23 4.19 1.96
N GLU A 94 -17.33 4.96 1.95
CA GLU A 94 -17.33 6.31 1.39
C GLU A 94 -16.73 7.32 2.36
N ALA A 95 -15.93 8.24 1.83
CA ALA A 95 -15.40 9.37 2.57
C ALA A 95 -16.48 10.46 2.77
N PRO A 96 -16.38 11.31 3.81
CA PRO A 96 -17.38 12.34 4.10
C PRO A 96 -17.65 13.35 2.95
N GLY A 97 -16.71 13.51 2.02
CA GLY A 97 -16.86 14.39 0.85
C GLY A 97 -17.32 13.68 -0.43
N GLY A 98 -17.73 12.42 -0.33
CA GLY A 98 -17.93 11.54 -1.47
C GLY A 98 -16.61 10.92 -1.95
N GLY A 99 -16.72 9.80 -2.68
CA GLY A 99 -15.58 9.03 -3.16
C GLY A 99 -15.11 7.95 -2.19
N THR A 100 -14.26 7.06 -2.69
CA THR A 100 -13.75 5.87 -2.01
C THR A 100 -12.25 5.74 -2.22
N LEU A 101 -11.58 4.90 -1.43
CA LEU A 101 -10.26 4.42 -1.84
C LEU A 101 -10.41 3.62 -3.14
N ASN A 102 -9.40 3.67 -4.03
CA ASN A 102 -9.40 2.95 -5.31
C ASN A 102 -9.38 1.43 -5.09
N HIS A 103 -10.52 0.87 -4.72
CA HIS A 103 -10.75 -0.53 -4.46
C HIS A 103 -10.92 -1.31 -5.77
N ASN A 104 -10.32 -2.50 -5.87
CA ASN A 104 -10.28 -3.29 -7.09
C ASN A 104 -9.70 -2.49 -8.26
N CYS A 105 -8.54 -1.88 -8.04
CA CYS A 105 -7.84 -1.02 -9.00
C CYS A 105 -6.56 -1.70 -9.47
N ILE A 106 -6.35 -1.76 -10.78
CA ILE A 106 -5.02 -2.11 -11.30
C ILE A 106 -4.15 -0.86 -11.23
N GLN A 107 -2.93 -1.03 -10.74
CA GLN A 107 -1.90 -0.01 -10.74
C GLN A 107 -0.64 -0.59 -11.39
N VAL A 108 -0.07 0.15 -12.34
CA VAL A 108 1.23 -0.15 -12.94
C VAL A 108 2.19 0.99 -12.62
N VAL A 109 3.37 0.67 -12.13
CA VAL A 109 4.41 1.67 -11.81
C VAL A 109 5.76 1.16 -12.29
N GLY A 110 6.44 1.97 -13.09
CA GLY A 110 7.74 1.70 -13.66
C GLY A 110 8.91 2.16 -12.83
N GLU A 111 10.09 1.70 -13.23
CA GLU A 111 11.35 2.18 -12.68
C GLU A 111 11.47 3.70 -12.88
N GLY A 112 11.89 4.41 -11.83
CA GLY A 112 12.04 5.87 -11.85
C GLY A 112 10.72 6.66 -11.81
N GLU A 113 9.55 6.02 -11.89
CA GLU A 113 8.26 6.71 -11.76
C GLU A 113 7.89 7.04 -10.32
N SER A 114 8.49 6.34 -9.35
CA SER A 114 8.29 6.59 -7.93
C SER A 114 9.39 5.97 -7.09
N GLU A 115 9.35 6.27 -5.80
CA GLU A 115 10.23 5.74 -4.77
C GLU A 115 9.38 5.09 -3.66
N PRO A 116 9.96 4.27 -2.78
CA PRO A 116 9.27 3.83 -1.57
C PRO A 116 8.76 5.03 -0.78
N ARG A 117 7.45 5.05 -0.52
CA ARG A 117 6.75 6.09 0.25
C ARG A 117 6.02 5.43 1.41
N PRO A 118 6.68 5.22 2.57
CA PRO A 118 6.04 4.64 3.74
C PRO A 118 4.83 5.45 4.17
N HIS A 119 3.68 4.79 4.28
CA HIS A 119 2.41 5.40 4.69
C HIS A 119 1.53 4.39 5.42
N THR A 120 0.43 4.86 5.99
CA THR A 120 -0.69 4.00 6.39
C THR A 120 -1.91 4.38 5.58
N ASP A 121 -2.80 3.43 5.33
CA ASP A 121 -4.12 3.77 4.82
C ASP A 121 -4.95 4.43 5.92
N SER A 122 -6.02 5.13 5.52
CA SER A 122 -6.91 5.78 6.47
C SER A 122 -7.71 4.76 7.25
N ARG A 123 -7.59 4.77 8.58
CA ARG A 123 -8.43 3.98 9.50
C ARG A 123 -9.91 4.34 9.43
N ALA A 124 -10.28 5.49 8.88
CA ALA A 124 -11.69 5.82 8.68
C ALA A 124 -12.29 5.05 7.48
N LEU A 125 -11.45 4.61 6.53
CA LEU A 125 -11.88 4.05 5.25
C LEU A 125 -11.38 2.62 4.99
N CYS A 126 -10.42 2.15 5.76
CA CYS A 126 -9.77 0.86 5.56
C CYS A 126 -9.41 0.18 6.89
N ARG A 127 -9.80 -1.09 7.02
CA ARG A 127 -9.36 -2.04 8.05
C ARG A 127 -8.30 -2.97 7.49
N TYR A 128 -8.56 -3.52 6.31
CA TYR A 128 -7.69 -4.42 5.59
C TYR A 128 -7.39 -3.91 4.20
N ALA A 129 -6.10 -3.90 3.84
CA ALA A 129 -5.65 -3.60 2.49
C ALA A 129 -4.96 -4.83 1.90
N ALA A 130 -4.96 -4.94 0.57
CA ALA A 130 -4.23 -6.00 -0.10
C ALA A 130 -3.64 -5.57 -1.44
N VAL A 131 -2.57 -6.26 -1.82
CA VAL A 131 -1.86 -6.12 -3.09
C VAL A 131 -1.76 -7.51 -3.72
N LEU A 132 -2.34 -7.69 -4.91
CA LEU A 132 -2.17 -8.88 -5.74
C LEU A 132 -1.18 -8.56 -6.86
N TYR A 133 -0.10 -9.32 -6.95
CA TYR A 133 0.94 -9.14 -7.98
C TYR A 133 0.56 -9.82 -9.30
N LEU A 134 0.52 -9.05 -10.39
CA LEU A 134 -0.12 -9.42 -11.65
C LEU A 134 0.82 -9.51 -12.86
N ASN A 135 2.13 -9.39 -12.70
CA ASN A 135 3.07 -9.70 -13.78
C ASN A 135 4.23 -10.61 -13.34
N PRO A 136 4.64 -11.57 -14.18
CA PRO A 136 5.84 -12.37 -13.94
C PRO A 136 7.11 -11.56 -14.21
N GLY A 137 8.27 -12.13 -13.88
CA GLY A 137 9.57 -11.53 -14.23
C GLY A 137 9.98 -10.29 -13.44
N VAL A 138 9.12 -9.75 -12.57
CA VAL A 138 9.47 -8.62 -11.69
C VAL A 138 10.45 -9.08 -10.60
N PRO A 139 11.53 -8.32 -10.35
CA PRO A 139 12.47 -8.59 -9.26
C PRO A 139 11.80 -8.77 -7.89
N LYS A 140 12.30 -9.72 -7.10
CA LYS A 140 11.73 -10.06 -5.77
C LYS A 140 11.75 -8.88 -4.80
N ASP A 141 12.68 -7.95 -4.97
CA ASP A 141 12.83 -6.73 -4.19
C ASP A 141 11.84 -5.61 -4.56
N CYS A 142 11.00 -5.80 -5.59
CA CYS A 142 9.89 -4.93 -5.95
C CYS A 142 8.56 -5.38 -5.30
N GLY A 143 8.62 -5.98 -4.12
CA GLY A 143 7.47 -6.42 -3.33
C GLY A 143 6.80 -5.31 -2.53
N THR A 144 6.50 -5.61 -1.28
CA THR A 144 5.94 -4.67 -0.29
C THR A 144 6.59 -4.93 1.06
N ALA A 145 6.91 -3.88 1.80
CA ALA A 145 7.45 -3.97 3.15
C ALA A 145 6.61 -3.20 4.15
N PHE A 146 6.72 -3.62 5.40
CA PHE A 146 6.29 -2.91 6.59
C PHE A 146 7.49 -2.22 7.21
N TYR A 147 7.31 -0.99 7.67
CA TYR A 147 8.38 -0.12 8.14
C TYR A 147 8.16 0.28 9.60
N ARG A 148 9.22 0.68 10.27
CA ARG A 148 9.20 1.34 11.59
C ARG A 148 9.81 2.72 11.47
N GLN A 149 9.43 3.63 12.36
CA GLN A 149 10.09 4.92 12.46
C GLN A 149 11.57 4.73 12.83
N SER A 150 12.43 5.39 12.08
CA SER A 150 13.82 5.65 12.45
C SER A 150 13.89 6.97 13.22
N LEU A 151 14.51 6.95 14.39
CA LEU A 151 14.65 8.09 15.30
C LEU A 151 16.13 8.45 15.49
N PRO A 152 16.45 9.70 15.86
CA PRO A 152 17.82 10.13 16.11
C PRO A 152 18.57 9.19 17.07
N GLY A 153 19.86 8.98 16.78
CA GLY A 153 20.72 8.09 17.56
C GLY A 153 20.51 6.60 17.28
N GLY A 154 19.94 6.24 16.12
CA GLY A 154 19.76 4.84 15.70
C GLY A 154 18.66 4.10 16.47
N ARG A 155 17.76 4.84 17.12
CA ARG A 155 16.64 4.26 17.86
C ARG A 155 15.49 3.97 16.91
N LEU A 156 14.80 2.85 17.12
CA LEU A 156 13.59 2.52 16.37
C LEU A 156 12.34 2.86 17.17
N GLY A 157 11.44 3.62 16.54
CA GLY A 157 10.09 3.88 17.01
C GLY A 157 9.11 2.77 16.60
N GLY A 158 7.84 3.15 16.50
CA GLY A 158 6.76 2.25 16.11
C GLY A 158 6.40 2.27 14.64
N ASN A 159 5.29 1.62 14.33
CA ASN A 159 4.84 1.33 12.97
C ASN A 159 3.33 1.29 12.81
N VAL A 160 2.56 1.65 13.85
CA VAL A 160 1.11 1.52 13.81
C VAL A 160 0.46 2.86 14.08
N VAL A 161 -0.51 3.24 13.25
CA VAL A 161 -1.42 4.34 13.53
C VAL A 161 -2.62 3.81 14.33
N GLN A 162 -2.97 4.50 15.40
CA GLN A 162 -4.08 4.15 16.31
C GLN A 162 -4.94 5.38 16.60
N ALA A 163 -6.08 5.17 17.27
CA ALA A 163 -6.94 6.28 17.66
C ALA A 163 -6.18 7.26 18.58
N PRO A 164 -6.41 8.58 18.45
CA PRO A 164 -7.46 9.23 17.66
C PRO A 164 -7.14 9.47 16.18
N HIS A 165 -5.93 9.13 15.71
CA HIS A 165 -5.46 9.46 14.37
C HIS A 165 -5.94 8.46 13.32
N ASN A 166 -6.30 8.94 12.14
CA ASN A 166 -6.74 8.09 11.03
C ASN A 166 -5.59 7.63 10.15
N ASN A 167 -4.52 8.40 10.03
CA ASN A 167 -3.40 8.12 9.14
C ASN A 167 -2.08 8.64 9.72
N LEU A 168 -0.99 8.35 9.02
CA LEU A 168 0.36 8.73 9.41
C LEU A 168 0.56 10.25 9.48
N VAL A 169 -0.06 11.02 8.59
CA VAL A 169 0.02 12.48 8.56
C VAL A 169 -0.57 13.08 9.83
N GLU A 170 -1.75 12.59 10.25
CA GLU A 170 -2.39 13.00 11.51
C GLU A 170 -1.57 12.58 12.73
N ALA A 171 -1.01 11.37 12.72
CA ALA A 171 -0.24 10.84 13.84
C ALA A 171 1.10 11.57 14.04
N LEU A 172 1.73 12.04 12.96
CA LEU A 172 3.03 12.71 13.00
C LEU A 172 2.94 14.24 12.92
N GLY A 173 1.76 14.78 12.60
CA GLY A 173 1.53 16.22 12.46
C GLY A 173 2.21 16.85 11.25
N THR A 174 2.63 16.06 10.26
CA THR A 174 3.29 16.55 9.03
C THR A 174 2.79 15.78 7.81
N ARG A 175 2.63 16.50 6.69
CA ARG A 175 2.22 15.92 5.39
C ARG A 175 3.32 15.14 4.71
N PHE A 176 4.57 15.46 5.02
CA PHE A 176 5.74 14.81 4.43
C PHE A 176 6.64 14.30 5.55
N VAL A 177 6.97 13.03 5.45
CA VAL A 177 7.97 12.38 6.30
C VAL A 177 9.01 11.82 5.34
N PRO A 178 10.24 12.35 5.33
CA PRO A 178 11.28 11.85 4.45
C PRO A 178 11.52 10.35 4.65
N GLY A 179 11.92 9.64 3.60
CA GLY A 179 12.03 8.17 3.63
C GLY A 179 13.04 7.63 4.65
N ASP A 180 14.08 8.39 4.98
CA ASP A 180 15.10 8.04 5.99
C ASP A 180 14.58 8.07 7.44
N HIS A 181 13.37 8.59 7.66
CA HIS A 181 12.63 8.42 8.92
C HIS A 181 11.96 7.06 9.05
N PHE A 182 12.19 6.14 8.11
CA PHE A 182 11.66 4.79 8.15
C PHE A 182 12.73 3.74 7.87
N GLU A 183 12.67 2.65 8.61
CA GLU A 183 13.50 1.46 8.43
C GLU A 183 12.59 0.26 8.15
N GLU A 184 12.99 -0.61 7.21
CA GLU A 184 12.24 -1.84 6.92
C GLU A 184 12.29 -2.80 8.11
N ASP A 185 11.13 -3.32 8.51
CA ASP A 185 10.99 -4.33 9.57
C ASP A 185 10.71 -5.71 8.97
N VAL A 186 9.71 -5.78 8.09
CA VAL A 186 9.31 -7.04 7.44
C VAL A 186 9.06 -6.79 5.96
N ARG A 187 9.75 -7.54 5.09
CA ARG A 187 9.58 -7.50 3.65
C ARG A 187 8.86 -8.75 3.14
N VAL A 188 7.88 -8.55 2.26
CA VAL A 188 7.24 -9.61 1.49
C VAL A 188 7.66 -9.45 0.02
N PRO A 189 8.37 -10.43 -0.55
CA PRO A 189 8.88 -10.30 -1.91
C PRO A 189 7.75 -10.40 -2.93
N HIS A 190 7.96 -9.72 -4.05
CA HIS A 190 7.14 -9.86 -5.24
C HIS A 190 7.11 -11.33 -5.67
N LYS A 191 5.92 -11.86 -5.93
CA LYS A 191 5.71 -13.18 -6.55
C LYS A 191 4.44 -13.10 -7.38
N TYR A 192 4.50 -13.51 -8.64
CA TYR A 192 3.33 -13.51 -9.50
C TYR A 192 2.19 -14.35 -8.90
N ASN A 193 0.96 -13.86 -8.99
CA ASN A 193 -0.26 -14.46 -8.41
C ASN A 193 -0.27 -14.60 -6.87
N ARG A 194 0.56 -13.81 -6.17
CA ARG A 194 0.51 -13.68 -4.72
C ARG A 194 -0.34 -12.49 -4.30
N LEU A 195 -1.23 -12.73 -3.34
CA LEU A 195 -1.93 -11.70 -2.58
C LEU A 195 -1.21 -11.51 -1.25
N LEU A 196 -0.75 -10.29 -1.01
CA LEU A 196 -0.37 -9.81 0.32
C LEU A 196 -1.54 -9.04 0.90
N LEU A 197 -2.13 -9.56 1.98
CA LEU A 197 -3.20 -8.93 2.77
C LEU A 197 -2.62 -8.44 4.09
N TYR A 198 -3.04 -7.29 4.59
CA TYR A 198 -2.52 -6.72 5.83
C TYR A 198 -3.48 -5.75 6.51
N ASN A 199 -3.24 -5.52 7.81
CA ASN A 199 -3.89 -4.45 8.56
C ASN A 199 -3.45 -3.09 8.00
N ALA A 200 -4.41 -2.30 7.54
CA ALA A 200 -4.16 -1.10 6.75
C ALA A 200 -3.50 0.05 7.54
N ASN A 201 -3.52 -0.05 8.88
CA ASN A 201 -2.94 0.94 9.80
C ASN A 201 -1.47 0.68 10.15
N LEU A 202 -0.84 -0.33 9.54
CA LEU A 202 0.61 -0.54 9.62
C LEU A 202 1.31 0.37 8.61
N VAL A 203 2.47 0.94 8.97
CA VAL A 203 3.29 1.68 8.03
C VAL A 203 3.85 0.71 7.00
N HIS A 204 3.55 0.96 5.72
CA HIS A 204 3.91 0.08 4.62
C HIS A 204 4.23 0.86 3.34
N SER A 205 4.92 0.20 2.42
CA SER A 205 5.16 0.71 1.07
C SER A 205 5.54 -0.39 0.09
N ALA A 206 5.43 -0.11 -1.21
CA ALA A 206 6.17 -0.87 -2.22
C ALA A 206 7.68 -0.67 -1.98
N THR A 207 8.46 -1.74 -2.11
CA THR A 207 9.91 -1.69 -1.85
C THR A 207 10.74 -1.26 -3.06
N GLY A 208 10.11 -1.22 -4.23
CA GLY A 208 10.74 -0.87 -5.49
C GLY A 208 9.75 -1.00 -6.64
N TYR A 209 10.15 -0.46 -7.79
CA TYR A 209 9.40 -0.50 -9.04
C TYR A 209 10.36 -0.95 -10.14
N SER A 210 9.83 -1.59 -11.18
CA SER A 210 10.63 -2.22 -12.23
C SER A 210 9.97 -1.96 -13.58
N GLY A 211 10.74 -2.03 -14.65
CA GLY A 211 10.22 -2.02 -16.02
C GLY A 211 9.96 -0.63 -16.58
N SER A 212 10.06 -0.53 -17.91
CA SER A 212 9.85 0.72 -18.65
C SER A 212 8.63 0.65 -19.57
N THR A 213 8.26 -0.55 -20.01
CA THR A 213 7.07 -0.84 -20.83
C THR A 213 5.90 -1.31 -19.95
N LEU A 214 4.65 -1.19 -20.42
CA LEU A 214 3.47 -1.55 -19.64
C LEU A 214 3.53 -3.01 -19.12
N GLU A 215 4.10 -3.90 -19.92
CA GLU A 215 4.28 -5.31 -19.67
C GLU A 215 5.25 -5.62 -18.54
N GLU A 216 6.30 -4.82 -18.43
CA GLU A 216 7.39 -4.95 -17.45
C GLU A 216 7.09 -4.20 -16.16
N LYS A 217 6.32 -3.11 -16.24
CA LYS A 217 5.97 -2.27 -15.09
C LYS A 217 5.38 -3.10 -13.97
N ARG A 218 5.78 -2.83 -12.73
CA ARG A 218 5.24 -3.52 -11.53
C ARG A 218 3.71 -3.37 -11.53
N MET A 219 3.01 -4.45 -11.86
CA MET A 219 1.57 -4.47 -12.02
C MET A 219 0.92 -5.12 -10.81
N THR A 220 0.01 -4.41 -10.17
CA THR A 220 -0.71 -4.92 -9.01
C THR A 220 -2.18 -4.56 -9.03
N ALA A 221 -3.05 -5.48 -8.64
CA ALA A 221 -4.40 -5.10 -8.19
C ALA A 221 -4.35 -4.72 -6.71
N VAL A 222 -4.90 -3.56 -6.36
CA VAL A 222 -4.98 -3.06 -4.99
C VAL A 222 -6.42 -3.06 -4.48
N PHE A 223 -6.57 -3.36 -3.19
CA PHE A 223 -7.87 -3.52 -2.54
C PHE A 223 -7.86 -2.89 -1.16
N PHE A 224 -9.00 -2.29 -0.81
CA PHE A 224 -9.21 -1.64 0.48
C PHE A 224 -10.60 -1.99 0.99
N TRP A 225 -10.69 -2.52 2.20
CA TRP A 225 -11.95 -2.91 2.82
C TRP A 225 -12.04 -2.40 4.24
N MET A 226 -13.23 -1.96 4.61
CA MET A 226 -13.70 -2.08 5.98
C MET A 226 -14.19 -3.52 6.25
N ALA A 227 -14.29 -3.89 7.52
CA ALA A 227 -14.55 -5.25 7.96
C ALA A 227 -15.09 -5.28 9.39
#